data_AF-A0A654B9T7-F1
#
_entry.id   AF-A0A654B9T7-F1
#
_cell.length_a   1.000
_cell.length_b   1.000
_cell.length_c   1.000
_cell.angle_alpha   90.00
_cell.angle_beta   90.00
_cell.angle_gamma   90.00
#
_symmetry.space_group_name_H-M   'P 1'
#
loop_
_entity.id
_entity.type
_entity.pdbx_description
1 polymer ?
#
loop_
_entity_poly.entity_id
_entity_poly.type
_entity_poly.pdbx_seq_one_letter_code
_entity_poly.pdbx_strand_id
1 'polypeptide(L)'
;MANHTEKRCVVVMWSEEKRALVSYTLDVEKVLAITSRLFPLELPAADYNETFDDEFARRFGGATLNLLALSNPELKQYMKVTQSDD
;
A
#
# COMPACT_ATOMS: atom_id res chain seq x y z
N MET A 1 -22.31 -7.72 -13.20
CA MET A 1 -21.05 -7.48 -12.45
C MET A 1 -20.12 -8.64 -12.80
N ALA A 2 -18.98 -8.38 -13.45
CA ALA A 2 -18.13 -9.47 -13.94
C ALA A 2 -17.50 -10.20 -12.75
N ASN A 3 -17.74 -11.50 -12.63
CA ASN A 3 -17.04 -12.37 -11.69
C ASN A 3 -15.57 -12.45 -12.11
N HIS A 4 -14.73 -11.54 -11.61
CA HIS A 4 -13.27 -11.66 -11.72
C HIS A 4 -12.81 -12.77 -10.77
N THR A 5 -12.70 -13.98 -11.30
CA THR A 5 -12.21 -15.16 -10.56
C THR A 5 -10.70 -15.06 -10.27
N GLU A 6 -9.99 -14.14 -10.93
CA GLU A 6 -8.55 -13.93 -10.77
C GLU A 6 -8.29 -12.99 -9.59
N LYS A 7 -7.49 -13.45 -8.62
CA LYS A 7 -7.04 -12.62 -7.50
C LYS A 7 -6.13 -11.51 -8.02
N ARG A 8 -6.35 -10.28 -7.53
CA ARG A 8 -5.59 -9.10 -7.95
C ARG A 8 -4.84 -8.45 -6.79
N CYS A 9 -3.67 -7.90 -7.07
CA CYS A 9 -2.92 -7.02 -6.19
C CYS A 9 -3.09 -5.57 -6.64
N VAL A 10 -3.12 -4.63 -5.69
CA VAL A 10 -2.99 -3.20 -5.99
C VAL A 10 -1.53 -2.80 -5.82
N VAL A 11 -0.96 -2.17 -6.85
CA VAL A 11 0.36 -1.52 -6.77
C VAL A 11 0.15 -0.03 -6.80
N VAL A 12 0.72 0.68 -5.83
CA VAL A 12 0.71 2.15 -5.76
C VAL A 12 2.13 2.65 -5.87
N MET A 13 2.35 3.64 -6.74
CA MET A 13 3.63 4.33 -6.90
C MET A 13 3.42 5.84 -6.92
N TRP A 14 4.46 6.59 -6.60
CA TRP A 14 4.51 8.03 -6.84
C TRP A 14 5.03 8.30 -8.26
N SER A 15 4.41 9.25 -8.95
CA SER A 15 4.88 9.79 -10.22
C SER A 15 5.23 11.26 -10.04
N GLU A 16 6.52 11.58 -10.07
CA GLU A 16 7.00 12.96 -9.97
C GLU A 16 6.48 13.84 -11.12
N GLU A 17 6.54 13.33 -12.35
CA GLU A 17 6.08 14.03 -13.56
C GLU A 17 4.61 14.46 -13.44
N LYS A 18 3.75 13.53 -13.01
CA LYS A 18 2.31 13.77 -12.88
C LYS A 18 1.93 14.40 -11.54
N ARG A 19 2.87 14.44 -10.59
CA ARG A 19 2.64 14.81 -9.19
C ARG A 19 1.44 14.06 -8.59
N ALA A 20 1.41 12.76 -8.81
CA ALA A 20 0.27 11.92 -8.47
C ALA A 20 0.68 10.55 -7.95
N LEU A 21 -0.15 10.00 -7.06
CA LEU A 21 -0.14 8.57 -6.78
C LEU A 21 -0.82 7.86 -7.95
N VAL A 22 -0.14 6.86 -8.52
CA VAL A 22 -0.64 6.06 -9.62
C VAL A 22 -0.87 4.65 -9.10
N SER A 23 -2.08 4.14 -9.29
CA SER A 23 -2.47 2.79 -8.87
C SER A 23 -2.75 1.89 -10.06
N TYR A 24 -2.28 0.64 -9.99
CA TYR A 24 -2.58 -0.41 -10.95
C TYR A 24 -3.13 -1.65 -10.24
N THR A 25 -3.96 -2.43 -10.93
CA THR A 25 -4.33 -3.78 -10.49
C THR A 25 -3.58 -4.82 -11.32
N LEU A 26 -2.79 -5.64 -10.66
CA LEU A 26 -1.98 -6.69 -11.29
C LEU A 26 -2.47 -8.08 -10.86
N ASP A 27 -2.15 -9.08 -11.66
CA ASP A 27 -2.34 -10.49 -11.31
C ASP A 27 -1.48 -10.86 -10.10
N VAL A 28 -2.07 -11.52 -9.11
CA VAL A 28 -1.36 -11.99 -7.91
C VAL A 28 -0.19 -12.90 -8.25
N GLU A 29 -0.32 -13.81 -9.22
CA GLU A 29 0.75 -14.76 -9.56
C GLU A 29 1.98 -14.02 -10.09
N LYS A 30 1.77 -12.97 -10.88
CA LYS A 30 2.86 -12.12 -11.40
C LYS A 30 3.57 -11.36 -10.29
N VAL A 31 2.80 -10.83 -9.33
CA VAL A 31 3.38 -10.13 -8.18
C VAL A 31 4.18 -11.11 -7.31
N LEU A 32 3.61 -12.27 -6.97
CA LEU A 32 4.28 -13.29 -6.16
C LEU A 32 5.58 -13.80 -6.81
N ALA A 33 5.62 -13.95 -8.13
CA ALA A 33 6.83 -14.32 -8.84
C ALA A 33 7.98 -13.31 -8.59
N ILE A 34 7.67 -12.01 -8.64
CA ILE A 34 8.63 -10.92 -8.46
C ILE A 34 9.01 -10.74 -6.98
N THR A 35 8.07 -10.91 -6.06
CA THR A 35 8.29 -10.69 -4.63
C THR A 35 8.79 -11.93 -3.88
N SER A 36 8.90 -13.08 -4.55
CA SER A 36 9.28 -14.38 -3.95
C SER A 36 10.57 -14.41 -3.12
N ARG A 37 11.48 -13.44 -3.35
CA ARG A 37 12.76 -13.32 -2.63
C ARG A 37 12.83 -12.08 -1.74
N LEU A 38 11.76 -11.30 -1.66
CA LEU A 38 11.67 -10.13 -0.82
C LEU A 38 11.13 -10.51 0.56
N PHE A 39 11.45 -9.70 1.56
CA PHE A 39 10.87 -9.85 2.89
C PHE A 39 9.50 -9.14 2.91
N PRO A 40 8.38 -9.87 3.07
CA PRO A 40 7.07 -9.23 3.14
C PRO A 40 6.88 -8.53 4.48
N LEU A 41 6.23 -7.36 4.45
CA LEU A 41 5.61 -6.80 5.65
C LEU A 41 4.21 -7.40 5.75
N GLU A 42 4.03 -8.33 6.67
CA GLU A 42 2.74 -8.98 6.92
C GLU A 42 1.99 -8.25 8.03
N LEU A 43 0.68 -8.05 7.83
CA LEU A 43 -0.24 -7.48 8.81
C LEU A 43 -1.41 -8.47 8.98
N PRO A 44 -1.22 -9.56 9.75
CA PRO A 44 -2.22 -10.60 9.93
C PRO A 44 -3.52 -10.05 10.52
N ALA A 45 -4.68 -10.48 10.02
CA ALA A 45 -5.98 -10.03 10.54
C ALA A 45 -6.17 -10.36 12.03
N ALA A 46 -5.58 -11.47 12.50
CA ALA A 46 -5.60 -11.88 13.90
C ALA A 46 -5.01 -10.82 14.86
N ASP A 47 -4.04 -10.01 14.39
CA ASP A 47 -3.43 -8.93 15.17
C ASP A 47 -4.36 -7.71 15.30
N TYR A 48 -5.46 -7.68 14.55
CA TYR A 48 -6.45 -6.60 14.49
C TYR A 48 -7.88 -7.10 14.79
N ASN A 49 -8.04 -8.12 15.64
CA ASN A 49 -9.35 -8.67 16.00
C ASN A 49 -10.17 -9.14 14.78
N GLU A 50 -9.51 -9.72 13.78
CA GLU A 50 -10.12 -10.18 12.52
C GLU A 50 -10.83 -9.08 11.72
N THR A 51 -10.53 -7.80 12.01
CA THR A 51 -11.22 -6.65 11.44
C THR A 51 -10.23 -5.55 11.05
N PHE A 52 -10.31 -5.07 9.81
CA PHE A 52 -9.61 -3.87 9.37
C PHE A 52 -10.59 -2.70 9.40
N ASP A 53 -10.67 -2.02 10.54
CA ASP A 53 -11.58 -0.89 10.76
C ASP A 53 -11.04 0.45 10.21
N ASP A 54 -11.78 1.53 10.44
CA ASP A 54 -11.41 2.87 9.98
C ASP A 54 -10.09 3.36 10.59
N GLU A 55 -9.78 2.96 11.83
CA GLU A 55 -8.52 3.33 12.47
C GLU A 55 -7.35 2.60 11.82
N PHE A 56 -7.49 1.29 11.59
CA PHE A 56 -6.52 0.53 10.82
C PHE A 56 -6.31 1.14 9.44
N ALA A 57 -7.38 1.42 8.69
CA ALA A 57 -7.30 1.99 7.35
C ALA A 57 -6.54 3.33 7.34
N ARG A 58 -6.81 4.19 8.34
CA ARG A 58 -6.11 5.47 8.51
C ARG A 58 -4.61 5.26 8.76
N ARG A 59 -4.24 4.38 9.69
CA ARG A 59 -2.85 4.08 10.03
C ARG A 59 -2.11 3.41 8.87
N PHE A 60 -2.73 2.43 8.22
CA PHE A 60 -2.21 1.72 7.06
C PHE A 60 -1.92 2.66 5.89
N GLY A 61 -2.85 3.56 5.57
CA GLY A 61 -2.65 4.58 4.53
C GLY A 61 -1.49 5.52 4.86
N GLY A 62 -1.43 6.02 6.10
CA GLY A 62 -0.33 6.88 6.56
C GLY A 62 1.03 6.19 6.49
N ALA A 63 1.13 4.96 6.98
CA ALA A 63 2.33 4.15 6.92
C ALA A 63 2.78 3.86 5.48
N THR A 64 1.84 3.49 4.60
CA THR A 64 2.13 3.24 3.17
C THR A 64 2.70 4.48 2.48
N LEU A 65 2.13 5.66 2.74
CA LEU A 65 2.64 6.93 2.18
C LEU A 65 4.02 7.28 2.75
N ASN A 66 4.25 7.05 4.05
CA ASN A 66 5.56 7.26 4.67
C ASN A 66 6.63 6.34 4.05
N LEU A 67 6.30 5.06 3.80
CA LEU A 67 7.20 4.13 3.12
C LEU A 67 7.53 4.57 1.70
N LEU A 68 6.53 5.00 0.92
CA LEU A 68 6.76 5.56 -0.43
C LEU A 68 7.65 6.81 -0.38
N ALA A 69 7.48 7.66 0.63
CA ALA A 69 8.27 8.88 0.81
C ALA A 69 9.74 8.64 1.22
N LEU A 70 10.11 7.42 1.62
CA LEU A 70 11.52 7.08 1.87
C LEU A 70 12.32 7.05 0.56
N SER A 71 11.73 6.54 -0.52
CA SER A 71 12.34 6.50 -1.86
C SER A 71 11.91 7.65 -2.78
N ASN A 72 10.87 8.41 -2.40
CA ASN A 72 10.34 9.55 -3.15
C ASN A 72 10.22 10.78 -2.22
N PRO A 73 11.33 11.45 -1.85
CA PRO A 73 11.33 12.48 -0.81
C PRO A 73 10.41 13.68 -1.12
N GLU A 74 10.23 14.03 -2.39
CA GLU A 74 9.34 15.09 -2.84
C GLU A 74 7.86 14.81 -2.58
N LEU A 75 7.46 13.54 -2.40
CA LEU A 75 6.09 13.20 -1.98
C LEU A 75 5.75 13.83 -0.62
N LYS A 76 6.75 14.01 0.27
CA LYS A 76 6.53 14.55 1.63
C LYS A 76 5.85 15.91 1.64
N GLN A 77 6.09 16.76 0.63
CA GLN A 77 5.46 18.10 0.55
C GLN A 77 3.94 18.03 0.33
N TYR A 78 3.44 16.91 -0.17
CA TYR A 78 2.02 16.67 -0.42
C TYR A 78 1.34 15.87 0.70
N MET A 79 2.12 15.36 1.66
CA MET A 79 1.61 14.54 2.75
C MET A 79 1.19 15.42 3.94
N LYS A 80 -0.09 15.37 4.28
CA LYS A 80 -0.65 15.93 5.52
C LYS A 80 -1.25 14.81 6.37
N VAL A 81 -0.49 13.73 6.54
CA VAL A 81 -0.89 12.58 7.34
C VAL A 81 -0.44 12.81 8.78
N THR A 82 -1.33 12.53 9.73
CA THR A 82 -0.93 12.45 11.14
C THR A 82 0.09 11.34 11.26
N GLN A 83 1.31 11.67 11.70
CA GLN A 83 2.25 10.65 12.10
C GLN A 83 1.64 9.94 13.31
N SER A 84 1.46 8.63 13.22
CA SER A 84 1.21 7.84 14.41
C SER A 84 2.52 7.91 15.19
N ASP A 85 2.54 8.67 16.29
CA ASP A 85 3.60 8.53 17.28
C ASP A 85 3.54 7.08 17.78
N ASP A 86 4.70 6.43 17.86
CA ASP A 86 4.87 5.05 18.36
C ASP A 86 4.22 4.85 19.75
#